data_AF-A0A357Z2R7-F1
#
_entry.id   AF-A0A357Z2R7-F1
#
_cell.length_a   1.000
_cell.length_b   1.000
_cell.length_c   1.000
_cell.angle_alpha   90.00
_cell.angle_beta   90.00
_cell.angle_gamma   90.00
#
_symmetry.space_group_name_H-M   'P 1'
#
loop_
_entity.id
_entity.type
_entity.pdbx_description
1 polymer ?
#
loop_
_entity_poly.entity_id
_entity_poly.type
_entity_poly.pdbx_seq_one_letter_code
_entity_poly.pdbx_strand_id
1 'polypeptide(L)' 'LRIALTKGRLEEKAVSLFERAGYDCSALRNKGRRLILPLAGGGMEAVLCKAPDVITYVEHGVCDAGV' A
#
# COMPACT_ATOMS: atom_id res chain seq x y z
N LEU A 1 -2.75 -5.30 -9.40
CA LEU A 1 -2.07 -5.84 -8.21
C LEU A 1 -2.42 -4.95 -7.01
N ARG A 2 -2.92 -5.52 -5.91
CA ARG A 2 -3.27 -4.85 -4.66
C ARG A 2 -2.31 -5.24 -3.56
N ILE A 3 -1.74 -4.26 -2.88
CA ILE A 3 -0.76 -4.47 -1.81
C ILE A 3 -1.34 -3.90 -0.51
N ALA A 4 -1.56 -4.74 0.48
CA ALA A 4 -1.92 -4.32 1.82
C ALA A 4 -0.70 -3.72 2.54
N LEU A 5 -0.83 -2.49 3.03
CA LEU A 5 0.23 -1.80 3.77
C LEU A 5 -0.27 -1.43 5.16
N THR A 6 0.54 -1.71 6.18
CA THR A 6 0.25 -1.23 7.53
C THR A 6 0.39 0.29 7.64
N LYS A 7 -0.63 0.94 8.21
CA LYS A 7 -0.59 2.40 8.43
C LYS A 7 0.49 2.78 9.47
N GLY A 8 1.27 3.81 9.17
CA GLY A 8 2.24 4.39 10.11
C GLY A 8 3.70 4.12 9.76
N ARG A 9 4.48 3.52 10.68
CA ARG A 9 5.95 3.47 10.56
C ARG A 9 6.46 2.64 9.38
N LEU A 10 5.80 1.53 9.08
CA LEU A 10 6.16 0.65 7.97
C LEU A 10 5.74 1.26 6.63
N GLU A 11 4.65 2.01 6.60
CA GLU A 11 4.17 2.72 5.43
C GLU A 11 5.24 3.62 4.81
N GLU A 12 5.88 4.49 5.61
CA GLU A 12 6.91 5.41 5.11
C GLU A 12 8.13 4.68 4.53
N LYS A 13 8.48 3.53 5.13
CA LYS A 13 9.56 2.67 4.62
C LYS A 13 9.15 1.97 3.32
N ALA A 14 7.93 1.45 3.25
CA ALA A 14 7.39 0.81 2.06
C ALA A 14 7.31 1.81 0.89
N VAL A 15 6.80 3.02 1.13
CA VAL A 15 6.78 4.12 0.15
C VAL A 15 8.19 4.41 -0.36
N SER A 16 9.17 4.54 0.53
CA SER A 16 10.57 4.77 0.12
C SER A 16 11.13 3.63 -0.73
N LEU A 17 10.76 2.38 -0.46
CA LEU A 17 11.15 1.23 -1.28
C LEU A 17 10.50 1.28 -2.68
N PHE A 18 9.22 1.62 -2.76
CA PHE A 18 8.52 1.76 -4.05
C PHE A 18 9.09 2.89 -4.89
N GLU A 19 9.42 4.03 -4.28
CA GLU A 19 10.09 5.14 -4.98
C GLU A 19 11.48 4.75 -5.48
N ARG A 20 12.26 4.01 -4.68
CA ARG A 20 13.56 3.47 -5.11
C ARG A 20 13.44 2.44 -6.23
N ALA A 21 12.31 1.75 -6.32
CA ALA A 21 11.99 0.86 -7.43
C ALA A 21 11.49 1.63 -8.69
N GLY A 22 11.37 2.96 -8.62
CA GLY A 22 10.95 3.81 -9.74
C GLY A 22 9.44 4.04 -9.86
N TYR A 23 8.66 3.70 -8.84
CA TYR A 23 7.20 3.90 -8.86
C TYR A 23 6.80 5.27 -8.32
N ASP A 24 5.85 5.92 -9.01
CA ASP A 24 5.20 7.12 -8.48
C ASP A 24 4.32 6.76 -7.27
N CYS A 25 4.67 7.35 -6.12
CA CYS A 25 4.01 7.18 -4.83
C CYS A 25 3.40 8.48 -4.29
N SER A 26 3.21 9.49 -5.15
CA SER A 26 2.64 10.79 -4.80
C SER A 26 1.29 10.69 -4.06
N ALA A 27 0.45 9.73 -4.45
CA ALA A 27 -0.83 9.44 -3.80
C ALA A 27 -0.68 8.88 -2.38
N LEU A 28 0.35 8.08 -2.09
CA LEU A 28 0.64 7.58 -0.74
C LEU A 28 1.18 8.68 0.17
N ARG A 29 1.96 9.61 -0.36
CA ARG A 29 2.44 10.78 0.40
C ARG A 29 1.30 11.74 0.73
N ASN A 30 0.33 11.91 -0.18
CA ASN A 30 -0.82 12.82 -0.02
C ASN A 30 -2.16 12.07 0.17
N LYS A 31 -2.14 11.00 0.97
CA LYS A 31 -3.24 10.04 1.19
C LYS A 31 -4.56 10.61 1.74
N GLY A 32 -4.51 11.69 2.51
CA GLY A 32 -5.70 12.25 3.18
C GLY A 32 -6.44 11.21 4.03
N ARG A 33 -7.74 11.02 3.78
CA ARG A 33 -8.59 10.01 4.44
C ARG A 33 -8.84 8.75 3.59
N ARG A 34 -8.24 8.66 2.40
CA ARG A 34 -8.44 7.48 1.54
C ARG A 34 -7.64 6.30 2.07
N LEU A 35 -8.21 5.11 1.92
CA LEU A 35 -7.59 3.85 2.31
C LEU A 35 -7.06 3.05 1.11
N ILE A 36 -7.57 3.33 -0.09
CA ILE A 36 -7.12 2.72 -1.34
C ILE A 36 -6.52 3.82 -2.20
N LEU A 37 -5.26 3.65 -2.58
CA LEU A 37 -4.47 4.67 -3.25
C LEU A 37 -3.79 4.08 -4.48
N PRO A 38 -3.86 4.75 -5.65
CA PRO A 38 -3.15 4.29 -6.82
C PRO A 38 -1.63 4.38 -6.62
N LEU A 39 -0.92 3.42 -7.20
CA LEU A 39 0.52 3.30 -7.23
C LEU A 39 0.98 3.04 -8.67
N ALA A 40 2.23 3.39 -8.97
CA ALA A 40 2.85 3.05 -10.26
C ALA A 40 2.02 3.50 -11.47
N GLY A 41 1.52 4.74 -11.45
CA GLY A 41 0.69 5.28 -12.53
C GLY A 41 -0.68 4.61 -12.69
N GLY A 42 -1.14 3.85 -11.69
CA GLY A 42 -2.44 3.17 -11.70
C GLY A 42 -2.39 1.67 -12.03
N GLY A 43 -1.20 1.11 -12.31
CA GLY A 43 -1.04 -0.34 -12.51
C GLY A 43 -1.13 -1.15 -11.21
N MET A 44 -1.00 -0.49 -10.06
CA MET A 44 -1.08 -1.10 -8.73
C MET A 44 -1.91 -0.23 -7.78
N GLU A 45 -2.43 -0.84 -6.71
CA GLU A 45 -3.14 -0.14 -5.65
C GLU A 45 -2.55 -0.52 -4.30
N ALA A 46 -2.28 0.49 -3.46
CA ALA A 46 -1.98 0.29 -2.05
C ALA A 46 -3.25 0.37 -1.22
N VAL A 47 -3.44 -0.61 -0.34
CA VAL A 47 -4.56 -0.71 0.60
C VAL A 47 -4.04 -0.50 2.02
N LEU A 48 -4.29 0.69 2.57
CA LEU A 48 -3.90 1.05 3.93
C LEU A 48 -4.84 0.37 4.93
N CYS A 49 -4.29 -0.48 5.79
CA CYS A 49 -5.04 -1.20 6.81
C CYS A 49 -4.25 -1.27 8.13
N LYS A 50 -4.86 -1.83 9.19
CA LYS A 50 -4.13 -2.09 10.45
C LYS A 50 -3.28 -3.35 10.29
N ALA A 51 -2.23 -3.45 11.09
CA ALA A 51 -1.32 -4.60 11.05
C ALA A 51 -2.01 -5.99 11.13
N PRO A 52 -3.01 -6.21 11.99
CA PRO A 52 -3.72 -7.49 12.01
C PRO A 52 -4.51 -7.78 10.74
N ASP A 53 -4.97 -6.74 10.03
CA ASP A 53 -5.83 -6.87 8.86
C ASP A 53 -5.04 -7.28 7.61
N VAL A 54 -3.72 -7.04 7.57
CA VAL A 54 -2.87 -7.35 6.42
C VAL A 54 -2.95 -8.84 6.05
N ILE A 55 -2.81 -9.73 7.05
CA ILE A 55 -2.84 -11.17 6.83
C ILE A 55 -4.22 -11.58 6.32
N THR A 56 -5.29 -11.14 6.99
CA THR A 56 -6.67 -11.40 6.58
C THR A 56 -6.93 -10.98 5.13
N TYR A 57 -6.43 -9.83 4.71
CA TYR A 57 -6.67 -9.31 3.36
C TYR A 57 -5.95 -10.14 2.30
N VAL A 58 -4.77 -10.67 2.61
CA VAL A 58 -4.03 -11.57 1.71
C VAL A 58 -4.67 -12.96 1.68
N GLU A 59 -4.99 -13.54 2.83
CA GLU A 59 -5.59 -14.88 2.94
C GLU A 59 -6.94 -15.00 2.22
N HIS A 60 -7.76 -13.95 2.31
CA HIS A 60 -9.06 -13.91 1.64
C HIS A 60 -8.99 -13.41 0.19
N GLY A 61 -7.79 -13.13 -0.35
CA GLY A 61 -7.61 -12.69 -1.74
C GLY A 61 -8.11 -11.27 -2.02
N VAL A 62 -8.30 -10.44 -0.99
CA VAL A 62 -8.63 -9.01 -1.14
C VAL A 62 -7.41 -8.24 -1.66
N CYS A 63 -6.22 -8.63 -1.20
CA CYS A 63 -4.93 -8.14 -1.65
C CYS A 63 -4.07 -9.30 -2.15
N ASP A 64 -3.21 -9.03 -3.13
CA ASP A 64 -2.30 -10.00 -3.71
C ASP A 64 -1.02 -10.17 -2.86
N ALA A 65 -0.64 -9.12 -2.12
CA ALA A 65 0.53 -9.10 -1.25
C ALA A 65 0.30 -8.20 -0.02
N GLY A 66 1.12 -8.37 1.02
CA GLY A 66 1.04 -7.59 2.26
C GLY A 66 2.41 -7.26 2.85
N VAL A 67 2.53 -6.09 3.48
CA VAL A 67 3.73 -5.58 4.17
C VAL A 67 3.40 -4.98 5.53
#